data_AF-A0A2S7XU06-F1
#
_entry.id   AF-A0A2S7XU06-F1
#
_cell.length_a   1.000
_cell.length_b   1.000
_cell.length_c   1.000
_cell.angle_alpha   90.00
_cell.angle_beta   90.00
_cell.angle_gamma   90.00
#
_symmetry.space_group_name_H-M   'P 1'
#
loop_
_entity.id
_entity.type
_entity.pdbx_description
1 polymer ?
#
loop_
_entity_poly.entity_id
_entity_poly.type
_entity_poly.pdbx_seq_one_letter_code
_entity_poly.pdbx_strand_id
1 'polypeptide(L)'
;MTQSYSNAATNSNQKAVSNQKDTAQTSTCYLTVCTRIDGKPAGKTYTLANGEVTKEVAGHSGRYTALRHRVASLSELSTLLASLTPAQTLIYGHCVECGDLPYQILPDKTLRERLNVGKRQLGVHHINGKTTIGRFKENFTSGGLLFVDRDRQPSMPAQLETASDDDFFAQLERLVPGISSAERLAYSSSSSRVLLPDGLPAFNGTPSRHYWLRLATDIDQDSIRLALTVAAGAADLMFTATDKHGKKRLNRTVLDLSVYSTEREIFDSPPAVNAPLQCAKGDYQISNLGGAASSSNRRGGCHSIPCQTHQDHDHPQRRR
;
A
#
# COMPACT_ATOMS: atom_id res chain seq x y z
N MET A 1 16.17 44.14 -54.05
CA MET A 1 16.08 43.21 -55.18
C MET A 1 16.70 41.90 -54.70
N THR A 2 16.07 40.73 -54.57
CA THR A 2 14.75 40.21 -54.96
C THR A 2 14.53 38.94 -54.12
N GLN A 3 13.30 38.65 -53.68
CA GLN A 3 12.87 37.40 -53.05
C GLN A 3 12.85 36.22 -54.04
N SER A 4 12.93 34.98 -53.55
CA SER A 4 12.02 33.81 -53.81
C SER A 4 12.75 32.47 -53.54
N TYR A 5 12.35 31.64 -52.57
CA TYR A 5 11.22 30.69 -52.45
C TYR A 5 11.43 29.30 -53.12
N SER A 6 11.68 28.31 -52.24
CA SER A 6 11.03 26.98 -52.09
C SER A 6 11.05 25.87 -53.16
N ASN A 7 11.15 24.63 -52.63
CA ASN A 7 10.61 23.31 -53.06
C ASN A 7 11.66 22.31 -53.58
N ALA A 8 11.57 20.99 -53.38
CA ALA A 8 10.83 20.08 -52.51
C ALA A 8 11.36 18.66 -52.82
N ALA A 9 11.23 17.72 -51.86
CA ALA A 9 11.15 16.25 -52.07
C ALA A 9 12.44 15.54 -52.59
N THR A 10 12.83 14.31 -52.24
CA THR A 10 12.17 13.19 -51.55
C THR A 10 13.23 12.13 -51.19
N ASN A 11 13.03 11.47 -50.04
CA ASN A 11 13.25 10.05 -49.75
C ASN A 11 14.45 9.28 -50.33
N SER A 12 15.24 8.69 -49.42
CA SER A 12 15.25 7.22 -49.30
C SER A 12 15.68 6.76 -47.91
N ASN A 13 14.71 6.19 -47.21
CA ASN A 13 14.77 5.46 -45.96
C ASN A 13 15.90 4.41 -45.91
N GLN A 14 16.71 4.45 -44.85
CA GLN A 14 17.17 3.23 -44.19
C GLN A 14 16.78 3.33 -42.70
N LYS A 15 15.70 2.62 -42.36
CA LYS A 15 15.25 2.38 -40.99
C LYS A 15 16.35 1.62 -40.24
N ALA A 16 17.06 2.30 -39.35
CA ALA A 16 17.65 1.65 -38.20
C ALA A 16 16.49 1.22 -37.29
N VAL A 17 16.13 -0.06 -37.35
CA VAL A 17 15.24 -0.69 -36.36
C VAL A 17 16.04 -0.76 -35.07
N SER A 18 15.98 0.30 -34.27
CA SER A 18 16.37 0.22 -32.88
C SER A 18 15.32 -0.64 -32.19
N ASN A 19 15.67 -1.90 -31.91
CA ASN A 19 15.02 -2.69 -30.88
C ASN A 19 15.30 -2.02 -29.53
N GLN A 20 14.60 -0.92 -29.25
CA GLN A 20 14.33 -0.52 -27.88
C GLN A 20 13.41 -1.59 -27.34
N LYS A 21 13.97 -2.52 -26.56
CA LYS A 21 13.20 -3.13 -25.49
C LYS A 21 12.57 -1.96 -24.74
N ASP A 22 11.25 -1.88 -24.74
CA ASP A 22 10.48 -1.07 -23.81
C ASP A 22 10.94 -1.45 -22.40
N THR A 23 11.95 -0.75 -21.89
CA THR A 23 12.20 -0.64 -20.47
C THR A 23 11.00 0.11 -19.94
N ALA A 24 10.03 -0.65 -19.43
CA ALA A 24 8.92 -0.14 -18.65
C ALA A 24 9.49 0.94 -17.73
N GLN A 25 9.12 2.19 -17.99
CA GLN A 25 9.55 3.33 -17.21
C GLN A 25 9.07 3.07 -15.79
N THR A 26 9.97 2.58 -14.93
CA THR A 26 9.63 2.25 -13.56
C THR A 26 9.16 3.53 -12.89
N SER A 27 7.86 3.62 -12.64
CA SER A 27 7.22 4.72 -11.91
C SER A 27 8.03 4.95 -10.63
N THR A 28 8.49 6.19 -10.44
CA THR A 28 9.15 6.57 -9.19
C THR A 28 8.08 6.56 -8.10
N CYS A 29 8.32 5.82 -7.03
CA CYS A 29 7.40 5.72 -5.92
C CYS A 29 7.75 6.77 -4.85
N TYR A 30 6.76 7.15 -4.04
CA TYR A 30 6.93 8.08 -2.93
C TYR A 30 6.14 7.62 -1.70
N LEU A 31 6.62 8.00 -0.53
CA LEU A 31 5.90 7.94 0.73
C LEU A 31 6.34 9.09 1.63
N THR A 32 5.72 9.27 2.79
CA THR A 32 6.14 10.29 3.76
C THR A 32 6.76 9.64 5.00
N VAL A 33 7.94 10.09 5.39
CA VAL A 33 8.54 9.76 6.69
C VAL A 33 8.14 10.83 7.70
N CYS A 34 7.49 10.43 8.78
CA CYS A 34 6.98 11.30 9.83
C CYS A 34 7.76 11.09 11.11
N THR A 35 8.36 12.14 11.67
CA THR A 35 9.02 12.13 12.98
C THR A 35 8.18 12.90 13.97
N ARG A 36 7.83 12.29 15.11
CA ARG A 36 7.07 12.96 16.17
C ARG A 36 7.79 14.19 16.70
N ILE A 37 7.09 15.32 16.73
CA ILE A 37 7.67 16.60 17.21
C ILE A 37 8.00 16.55 18.71
N ASP A 38 7.29 15.74 19.48
CA ASP A 38 7.50 15.60 20.94
C ASP A 38 8.56 14.54 21.30
N GLY A 39 9.23 13.93 20.31
CA GLY A 39 10.27 12.92 20.52
C GLY A 39 9.80 11.60 21.12
N LYS A 40 8.49 11.45 21.39
CA LYS A 40 7.93 10.21 21.93
C LYS A 40 7.86 9.12 20.85
N PRO A 41 7.75 7.84 21.23
CA PRO A 41 7.51 6.75 20.27
C PRO A 41 6.25 6.98 19.43
N ALA A 42 6.33 6.74 18.12
CA ALA A 42 5.18 6.85 17.23
C ALA A 42 4.32 5.59 17.23
N GLY A 43 4.96 4.42 17.28
CA GLY A 43 4.30 3.12 17.31
C GLY A 43 3.91 2.66 18.72
N LYS A 44 3.78 1.34 18.88
CA LYS A 44 3.45 0.70 20.15
C LYS A 44 4.64 0.71 21.11
N THR A 45 4.34 0.79 22.39
CA THR A 45 5.29 0.56 23.48
C THR A 45 5.00 -0.78 24.14
N TYR A 46 6.03 -1.58 24.38
CA TYR A 46 5.91 -2.88 25.03
C TYR A 46 6.63 -2.88 26.38
N THR A 47 5.98 -3.48 27.38
CA THR A 47 6.51 -3.61 28.74
C THR A 47 6.31 -5.03 29.23
N LEU A 48 7.24 -5.53 30.05
CA LEU A 48 7.11 -6.81 30.73
C LEU A 48 6.79 -6.57 32.20
N ALA A 49 5.66 -7.06 32.67
CA ALA A 49 5.25 -6.99 34.07
C ALA A 49 4.70 -8.35 34.51
N ASN A 50 5.20 -8.89 35.63
CA ASN A 50 4.77 -10.18 36.19
C ASN A 50 4.82 -11.36 35.20
N GLY A 51 5.81 -11.36 34.29
CA GLY A 51 5.95 -12.39 33.25
C GLY A 51 5.04 -12.20 32.03
N GLU A 52 4.21 -11.16 32.01
CA GLU A 52 3.31 -10.84 30.90
C GLU A 52 3.80 -9.63 30.11
N VAL A 53 3.87 -9.77 28.78
CA VAL A 53 4.17 -8.67 27.88
C VAL A 53 2.90 -7.90 27.58
N THR A 54 2.82 -6.65 28.04
CA THR A 54 1.72 -5.75 27.73
C THR A 54 2.09 -4.81 26.58
N LYS A 55 1.08 -4.42 25.81
CA LYS A 55 1.19 -3.56 24.64
C LYS A 55 0.38 -2.29 24.88
N GLU A 56 1.05 -1.16 24.97
CA GLU A 56 0.43 0.16 24.99
C GLU A 56 0.43 0.75 23.57
N VAL A 57 -0.72 1.27 23.15
CA VAL A 57 -0.81 2.07 21.93
C VAL A 57 -0.39 3.49 22.28
N ALA A 58 0.65 4.01 21.62
CA ALA A 58 1.11 5.37 21.91
C ALA A 58 -0.03 6.38 21.76
N GLY A 59 -0.13 7.33 22.70
CA GLY A 59 -0.98 8.49 22.55
C GLY A 59 -0.65 9.22 21.25
N HIS A 60 -1.60 9.22 20.30
CA HIS A 60 -1.43 9.81 18.97
C HIS A 60 -1.44 11.33 19.08
N SER A 61 -0.26 11.96 19.03
CA SER A 61 -0.18 13.42 18.99
C SER A 61 -0.65 13.97 17.63
N GLY A 62 -0.51 13.17 16.57
CA GLY A 62 -0.79 13.58 15.18
C GLY A 62 0.08 14.74 14.70
N ARG A 63 1.19 15.03 15.40
CA ARG A 63 2.07 16.18 15.19
C ARG A 63 3.45 15.71 14.76
N TYR A 64 3.80 15.99 13.51
CA TYR A 64 5.03 15.48 12.89
C TYR A 64 5.84 16.58 12.21
N THR A 65 7.15 16.42 12.23
CA THR A 65 8.01 16.88 11.14
C THR A 65 8.01 15.78 10.09
N ALA A 66 7.72 16.11 8.85
CA ALA A 66 7.53 15.17 7.76
C ALA A 66 8.49 15.47 6.61
N LEU A 67 8.89 14.43 5.90
CA LEU A 67 9.71 14.51 4.71
C LEU A 67 9.17 13.54 3.66
N ARG A 68 9.00 14.05 2.44
CA ARG A 68 8.71 13.23 1.27
C ARG A 68 9.93 12.39 0.94
N HIS A 69 9.76 11.07 0.84
CA HIS A 69 10.83 10.15 0.53
C HIS A 69 10.56 9.45 -0.80
N ARG A 70 11.53 9.53 -1.71
CA ARG A 70 11.53 8.82 -2.98
C ARG A 70 11.94 7.36 -2.76
N VAL A 71 11.28 6.44 -3.42
CA VAL A 71 11.59 5.00 -3.38
C VAL A 71 11.74 4.51 -4.83
N ALA A 72 12.97 4.25 -5.27
CA ALA A 72 13.24 3.76 -6.62
C ALA A 72 13.15 2.23 -6.73
N SER A 73 13.29 1.51 -5.62
CA SER A 73 13.21 0.04 -5.57
C SER A 73 12.78 -0.47 -4.19
N LEU A 74 12.36 -1.73 -4.11
CA LEU A 74 12.05 -2.36 -2.82
C LEU A 74 13.28 -2.56 -1.93
N SER A 75 14.48 -2.63 -2.52
CA SER A 75 15.74 -2.65 -1.76
C SER A 75 16.07 -1.30 -1.11
N GLU A 76 15.71 -0.19 -1.77
CA GLU A 76 15.82 1.14 -1.17
C GLU A 76 14.80 1.30 -0.05
N LEU A 77 13.57 0.80 -0.26
CA LEU A 77 12.56 0.77 0.78
C LEU A 77 13.03 -0.03 2.01
N SER A 78 13.59 -1.23 1.85
CA SER A 78 14.07 -2.01 3.01
C SER A 78 15.18 -1.29 3.78
N THR A 79 16.06 -0.58 3.08
CA THR A 79 17.10 0.27 3.69
C THR A 79 16.48 1.42 4.48
N LEU A 80 15.47 2.09 3.92
CA LEU A 80 14.72 3.12 4.63
C LEU A 80 14.07 2.55 5.90
N LEU A 81 13.34 1.43 5.79
CA LEU A 81 12.65 0.80 6.92
C LEU A 81 13.62 0.42 8.05
N ALA A 82 14.81 -0.06 7.70
CA ALA A 82 15.86 -0.39 8.66
C ALA A 82 16.46 0.84 9.37
N SER A 83 16.39 2.01 8.75
CA SER A 83 16.91 3.28 9.29
C SER A 83 15.94 4.01 10.23
N LEU A 84 14.67 3.59 10.27
CA LEU A 84 13.65 4.26 11.09
C LEU A 84 13.94 4.14 12.59
N THR A 85 13.60 5.20 13.32
CA THR A 85 13.70 5.28 14.78
C THR A 85 12.32 5.08 15.44
N PRO A 86 12.25 4.78 16.75
CA PRO A 86 10.97 4.60 17.43
C PRO A 86 10.05 5.83 17.39
N ALA A 87 10.61 7.03 17.24
CA ALA A 87 9.86 8.28 17.13
C ALA A 87 9.29 8.52 15.72
N GLN A 88 9.55 7.62 14.77
CA GLN A 88 9.14 7.73 13.39
C GLN A 88 7.99 6.79 13.03
N THR A 89 7.18 7.20 12.07
CA THR A 89 6.16 6.40 11.41
C THR A 89 6.16 6.77 9.92
N LEU A 90 5.56 5.94 9.09
CA LEU A 90 5.35 6.27 7.68
C LEU A 90 3.92 6.74 7.48
N ILE A 91 3.71 7.62 6.50
CA ILE A 91 2.40 7.83 5.91
C ILE A 91 2.46 7.32 4.48
N TYR A 92 1.44 6.54 4.11
CA TYR A 92 1.35 5.87 2.83
C TYR A 92 1.46 6.83 1.63
N GLY A 93 0.72 7.94 1.70
CA GLY A 93 0.74 8.99 0.70
C GLY A 93 1.82 10.04 0.93
N HIS A 94 1.82 11.02 0.04
CA HIS A 94 2.75 12.15 0.07
C HIS A 94 2.08 13.45 -0.37
N CYS A 95 2.58 14.58 0.12
CA CYS A 95 2.10 15.90 -0.27
C CYS A 95 2.99 16.47 -1.38
N VAL A 96 2.47 16.57 -2.60
CA VAL A 96 3.22 17.06 -3.77
C VAL A 96 3.62 18.53 -3.60
N GLU A 97 2.71 19.35 -3.09
CA GLU A 97 2.91 20.80 -2.90
C GLU A 97 4.00 21.14 -1.87
N CYS A 98 4.30 20.24 -0.92
CA CYS A 98 5.39 20.43 0.03
C CYS A 98 6.78 20.21 -0.58
N GLY A 99 6.87 19.60 -1.78
CA GLY A 99 8.15 19.29 -2.42
C GLY A 99 9.01 18.33 -1.60
N ASP A 100 10.33 18.51 -1.67
CA ASP A 100 11.34 17.67 -0.99
C ASP A 100 11.89 18.28 0.30
N LEU A 101 11.36 19.43 0.73
CA LEU A 101 11.79 20.08 1.97
C LEU A 101 11.00 19.57 3.18
N PRO A 102 11.59 19.57 4.39
CA PRO A 102 10.85 19.21 5.60
C PRO A 102 9.65 20.14 5.84
N TYR A 103 8.51 19.55 6.21
CA TYR A 103 7.27 20.27 6.54
C TYR A 103 6.65 19.75 7.84
N GLN A 104 5.64 20.44 8.35
CA GLN A 104 4.89 20.02 9.53
C GLN A 104 3.55 19.41 9.14
N ILE A 105 3.17 18.34 9.82
CA ILE A 105 1.81 17.79 9.78
C ILE A 105 1.19 18.03 11.15
N LEU A 106 -0.01 18.61 11.18
CA LEU A 106 -0.76 18.90 12.40
C LEU A 106 -2.17 18.28 12.36
N PRO A 107 -2.76 17.95 13.52
CA PRO A 107 -4.18 17.63 13.60
C PRO A 107 -5.04 18.85 13.26
N ASP A 108 -6.27 18.62 12.76
CA ASP A 108 -7.24 19.66 12.41
C ASP A 108 -7.36 20.75 13.49
N LYS A 109 -7.64 20.33 14.73
CA LYS A 109 -7.81 21.23 15.87
C LYS A 109 -6.61 22.16 16.04
N THR A 110 -5.40 21.60 16.06
CA THR A 110 -4.16 22.36 16.25
C THR A 110 -3.87 23.27 15.06
N LEU A 111 -4.14 22.82 13.83
CA LEU A 111 -3.96 23.65 12.64
C LEU A 111 -4.88 24.88 12.69
N ARG A 112 -6.16 24.67 12.99
CA ARG A 112 -7.17 25.72 13.10
C ARG A 112 -6.85 26.73 14.19
N GLU A 113 -6.42 26.24 15.36
CA GLU A 113 -5.95 27.09 16.46
C GLU A 113 -4.78 27.98 16.03
N ARG A 114 -3.78 27.42 15.30
CA ARG A 114 -2.62 28.19 14.83
C ARG A 114 -2.93 29.17 13.71
N LEU A 115 -3.92 28.89 12.89
CA LEU A 115 -4.38 29.78 11.81
C LEU A 115 -5.45 30.78 12.29
N ASN A 116 -5.94 30.65 13.53
CA ASN A 116 -7.05 31.43 14.08
C ASN A 116 -8.31 31.38 13.19
N VAL A 117 -8.73 30.17 12.81
CA VAL A 117 -9.90 29.95 11.94
C VAL A 117 -10.88 28.95 12.53
N GLY A 118 -12.17 29.17 12.30
CA GLY A 118 -13.23 28.29 12.80
C GLY A 118 -13.48 27.02 11.97
N LYS A 119 -12.97 26.97 10.73
CA LYS A 119 -13.26 25.90 9.77
C LYS A 119 -12.01 25.14 9.33
N ARG A 120 -12.20 23.88 8.92
CA ARG A 120 -11.17 23.00 8.36
C ARG A 120 -10.41 23.71 7.23
N GLN A 121 -9.08 23.54 7.20
CA GLN A 121 -8.21 24.12 6.19
C GLN A 121 -7.47 23.02 5.42
N LEU A 122 -7.51 23.10 4.10
CA LEU A 122 -6.81 22.20 3.18
C LEU A 122 -5.65 22.93 2.51
N GLY A 123 -4.73 22.17 1.93
CA GLY A 123 -3.56 22.67 1.24
C GLY A 123 -2.39 23.04 2.16
N VAL A 124 -1.41 23.72 1.58
CA VAL A 124 -0.18 24.14 2.26
C VAL A 124 -0.36 25.49 2.93
N HIS A 125 0.09 25.57 4.18
CA HIS A 125 0.14 26.80 4.97
C HIS A 125 1.57 27.12 5.39
N HIS A 126 1.84 28.39 5.68
CA HIS A 126 3.13 28.84 6.21
C HIS A 126 2.91 29.43 7.60
N ILE A 127 3.33 28.71 8.64
CA ILE A 127 3.12 29.10 10.04
C ILE A 127 4.49 29.24 10.71
N ASN A 128 4.81 30.44 11.21
CA ASN A 128 6.12 30.74 11.83
C ASN A 128 7.31 30.33 10.93
N GLY A 129 7.22 30.61 9.63
CA GLY A 129 8.25 30.28 8.64
C GLY A 129 8.34 28.79 8.28
N LYS A 130 7.41 27.94 8.72
CA LYS A 130 7.38 26.51 8.42
C LYS A 130 6.22 26.14 7.53
N THR A 131 6.52 25.45 6.43
CA THR A 131 5.53 24.74 5.61
C THR A 131 4.77 23.76 6.48
N THR A 132 3.45 23.86 6.49
CA THR A 132 2.56 23.14 7.41
C THR A 132 1.30 22.69 6.69
N ILE A 133 0.89 21.44 6.87
CA ILE A 133 -0.37 20.89 6.39
C ILE A 133 -1.17 20.28 7.53
N GLY A 134 -2.49 20.14 7.32
CA GLY A 134 -3.33 19.29 8.17
C GLY A 134 -3.20 17.82 7.77
N ARG A 135 -3.33 16.89 8.74
CA ARG A 135 -3.39 15.44 8.45
C ARG A 135 -4.77 15.07 7.89
N PHE A 136 -4.96 15.34 6.61
CA PHE A 136 -6.19 15.15 5.86
C PHE A 136 -5.88 14.41 4.58
N LYS A 137 -6.69 13.40 4.22
CA LYS A 137 -6.49 12.63 2.99
C LYS A 137 -6.36 13.51 1.74
N GLU A 138 -7.09 14.62 1.68
CA GLU A 138 -7.09 15.59 0.57
C GLU A 138 -5.75 16.33 0.41
N ASN A 139 -4.87 16.31 1.42
CA ASN A 139 -3.52 16.87 1.35
C ASN A 139 -2.47 15.84 0.92
N PHE A 140 -2.85 14.56 0.76
CA PHE A 140 -1.95 13.47 0.36
C PHE A 140 -2.45 12.80 -0.90
N THR A 141 -1.54 12.52 -1.82
CA THR A 141 -1.78 11.62 -2.95
C THR A 141 -1.01 10.32 -2.76
N SER A 142 -1.50 9.25 -3.38
CA SER A 142 -0.80 7.98 -3.44
C SER A 142 0.56 8.15 -4.12
N GLY A 143 1.50 7.25 -3.81
CA GLY A 143 2.88 7.31 -4.27
C GLY A 143 3.32 6.06 -5.01
N GLY A 144 2.40 5.32 -5.64
CA GLY A 144 2.73 4.15 -6.46
C GLY A 144 3.30 2.95 -5.68
N LEU A 145 3.04 2.86 -4.38
CA LEU A 145 3.26 1.65 -3.58
C LEU A 145 1.92 0.99 -3.29
N LEU A 146 1.93 -0.30 -2.92
CA LEU A 146 0.79 -1.00 -2.32
C LEU A 146 1.29 -1.64 -1.02
N PHE A 147 0.58 -1.38 0.08
CA PHE A 147 0.88 -1.93 1.39
C PHE A 147 -0.15 -3.01 1.69
N VAL A 148 0.31 -4.18 2.10
CA VAL A 148 -0.56 -5.31 2.43
C VAL A 148 -0.32 -5.66 3.89
N ASP A 149 -1.34 -5.45 4.72
CA ASP A 149 -1.34 -5.84 6.12
C ASP A 149 -2.22 -7.09 6.29
N ARG A 150 -1.58 -8.19 6.68
CA ARG A 150 -2.24 -9.48 6.86
C ARG A 150 -2.92 -9.51 8.23
N ASP A 151 -4.25 -9.45 8.24
CA ASP A 151 -5.02 -9.46 9.49
C ASP A 151 -5.16 -10.90 9.99
N ARG A 152 -4.47 -11.26 11.08
CA ARG A 152 -4.66 -12.54 11.79
C ARG A 152 -5.34 -12.27 13.13
N GLN A 153 -6.49 -12.90 13.35
CA GLN A 153 -7.30 -12.72 14.55
C GLN A 153 -7.65 -14.09 15.15
N PRO A 154 -7.74 -14.24 16.48
CA PRO A 154 -8.13 -15.51 17.11
C PRO A 154 -9.50 -16.06 16.69
N SER A 155 -10.38 -15.20 16.14
CA SER A 155 -11.70 -15.58 15.62
C SER A 155 -11.73 -15.84 14.12
N MET A 156 -10.57 -15.81 13.45
CA MET A 156 -10.45 -16.15 12.04
C MET A 156 -10.79 -17.64 11.85
N PRO A 157 -11.67 -17.99 10.89
CA PRO A 157 -11.92 -19.38 10.54
C PRO A 157 -10.65 -20.06 10.03
N ALA A 158 -10.43 -21.32 10.42
CA ALA A 158 -9.22 -22.08 10.08
C ALA A 158 -8.96 -22.16 8.56
N GLN A 159 -10.00 -22.18 7.72
CA GLN A 159 -9.83 -22.19 6.26
C GLN A 159 -9.29 -20.88 5.67
N LEU A 160 -9.34 -19.77 6.42
CA LEU A 160 -8.76 -18.49 6.03
C LEU A 160 -7.34 -18.31 6.57
N GLU A 161 -6.95 -19.09 7.57
CA GLU A 161 -5.58 -19.15 8.03
C GLU A 161 -4.70 -19.80 6.96
N THR A 162 -3.49 -19.28 6.79
CA THR A 162 -2.52 -19.86 5.87
C THR A 162 -1.19 -20.07 6.57
N ALA A 163 -0.53 -21.19 6.26
CA ALA A 163 0.69 -21.61 6.95
C ALA A 163 1.90 -20.75 6.58
N SER A 164 1.96 -20.27 5.34
CA SER A 164 3.09 -19.50 4.80
C SER A 164 2.67 -18.17 4.16
N ASP A 165 3.68 -17.35 3.84
CA ASP A 165 3.50 -16.12 3.05
C ASP A 165 3.07 -16.47 1.62
N ASP A 166 3.61 -17.53 1.02
CA ASP A 166 3.23 -17.96 -0.34
C ASP A 166 1.78 -18.44 -0.41
N ASP A 167 1.32 -19.22 0.58
CA ASP A 167 -0.09 -19.63 0.66
C ASP A 167 -1.02 -18.43 0.81
N PHE A 168 -0.59 -17.42 1.56
CA PHE A 168 -1.35 -16.18 1.71
C PHE A 168 -1.47 -15.44 0.38
N PHE A 169 -0.36 -15.25 -0.33
CA PHE A 169 -0.38 -14.59 -1.63
C PHE A 169 -1.13 -15.40 -2.70
N ALA A 170 -1.10 -16.73 -2.65
CA ALA A 170 -1.93 -17.60 -3.48
C ALA A 170 -3.43 -17.42 -3.16
N GLN A 171 -3.81 -17.24 -1.89
CA GLN A 171 -5.18 -16.90 -1.51
C GLN A 171 -5.60 -15.53 -2.08
N LEU A 172 -4.68 -14.55 -2.10
CA LEU A 172 -4.93 -13.19 -2.61
C LEU A 172 -5.09 -13.10 -4.13
N GLU A 173 -4.70 -14.12 -4.90
CA GLU A 173 -4.97 -14.19 -6.35
C GLU A 173 -6.45 -14.06 -6.70
N ARG A 174 -7.33 -14.49 -5.79
CA ARG A 174 -8.79 -14.35 -5.93
C ARG A 174 -9.27 -12.90 -5.84
N LEU A 175 -8.45 -12.01 -5.28
CA LEU A 175 -8.73 -10.59 -5.13
C LEU A 175 -8.00 -9.75 -6.17
N VAL A 176 -6.71 -10.04 -6.36
CA VAL A 176 -5.81 -9.31 -7.25
C VAL A 176 -5.06 -10.33 -8.10
N PRO A 177 -5.56 -10.66 -9.30
CA PRO A 177 -4.88 -11.59 -10.18
C PRO A 177 -3.45 -11.14 -10.50
N GLY A 178 -2.50 -12.06 -10.34
CA GLY A 178 -1.06 -11.85 -10.52
C GLY A 178 -0.28 -11.43 -9.27
N ILE A 179 -0.95 -11.13 -8.15
CA ILE A 179 -0.30 -10.63 -6.93
C ILE A 179 0.73 -11.61 -6.33
N SER A 180 0.54 -12.91 -6.50
CA SER A 180 1.47 -13.94 -6.01
C SER A 180 2.80 -13.95 -6.75
N SER A 181 2.78 -13.50 -8.01
CA SER A 181 3.96 -13.39 -8.88
C SER A 181 4.60 -12.00 -8.88
N ALA A 182 3.97 -11.03 -8.23
CA ALA A 182 4.47 -9.67 -8.15
C ALA A 182 5.72 -9.59 -7.25
N GLU A 183 6.65 -8.70 -7.63
CA GLU A 183 7.79 -8.35 -6.77
C GLU A 183 7.25 -7.74 -5.47
N ARG A 184 7.71 -8.27 -4.34
CA ARG A 184 7.23 -7.86 -3.02
C ARG A 184 8.33 -7.88 -1.99
N LEU A 185 8.28 -6.91 -1.07
CA LEU A 185 9.10 -6.84 0.12
C LEU A 185 8.25 -7.27 1.30
N ALA A 186 8.61 -8.37 1.94
CA ALA A 186 8.11 -8.74 3.26
C ALA A 186 9.02 -8.12 4.32
N TYR A 187 8.46 -7.38 5.27
CA TYR A 187 9.20 -6.75 6.37
C TYR A 187 8.59 -7.12 7.71
N SER A 188 9.43 -7.40 8.71
CA SER A 188 8.99 -7.72 10.08
C SER A 188 8.12 -6.60 10.65
N SER A 189 6.90 -6.94 11.09
CA SER A 189 6.03 -5.97 11.76
C SER A 189 6.60 -5.59 13.12
N SER A 190 6.20 -4.42 13.66
CA SER A 190 6.68 -3.93 14.96
C SER A 190 6.54 -4.95 16.10
N SER A 191 5.44 -5.71 16.18
CA SER A 191 5.25 -6.75 17.22
C SER A 191 6.18 -7.94 17.07
N SER A 192 6.53 -8.34 15.84
CA SER A 192 7.40 -9.49 15.59
C SER A 192 8.85 -9.27 16.05
N ARG A 193 9.19 -8.00 16.35
CA ARG A 193 10.53 -7.57 16.73
C ARG A 193 10.73 -7.49 18.24
N VAL A 194 9.73 -7.81 19.05
CA VAL A 194 9.84 -7.75 20.52
C VAL A 194 10.39 -9.08 21.03
N LEU A 195 11.49 -9.02 21.76
CA LEU A 195 12.15 -10.19 22.36
C LEU A 195 12.09 -10.13 23.89
N LEU A 196 11.99 -11.30 24.50
CA LEU A 196 12.17 -11.52 25.93
C LEU A 196 13.65 -11.35 26.34
N PRO A 197 13.95 -11.25 27.65
CA PRO A 197 15.32 -11.04 28.12
C PRO A 197 16.30 -12.16 27.73
N ASP A 198 15.79 -13.37 27.47
CA ASP A 198 16.54 -14.54 26.99
C ASP A 198 16.78 -14.54 25.47
N GLY A 199 16.28 -13.53 24.76
CA GLY A 199 16.39 -13.38 23.30
C GLY A 199 15.30 -14.11 22.51
N LEU A 200 14.36 -14.81 23.15
CA LEU A 200 13.25 -15.47 22.47
C LEU A 200 12.15 -14.48 22.06
N PRO A 201 11.36 -14.76 21.01
CA PRO A 201 10.22 -13.92 20.63
C PRO A 201 9.21 -13.77 21.75
N ALA A 202 8.74 -12.53 21.99
CA ALA A 202 7.74 -12.23 23.03
C ALA A 202 6.32 -12.71 22.68
N PHE A 203 6.07 -13.02 21.42
CA PHE A 203 4.77 -13.49 20.93
C PHE A 203 4.95 -14.82 20.21
N ASN A 204 4.14 -15.81 20.59
CA ASN A 204 4.14 -17.13 19.96
C ASN A 204 3.49 -17.09 18.56
N GLY A 205 3.93 -18.00 17.68
CA GLY A 205 3.36 -18.19 16.35
C GLY A 205 4.25 -17.68 15.21
N THR A 206 3.73 -17.72 13.97
CA THR A 206 4.46 -17.19 12.81
C THR A 206 4.69 -15.69 13.00
N PRO A 207 5.92 -15.18 12.83
CA PRO A 207 6.19 -13.75 12.86
C PRO A 207 5.29 -12.99 11.90
N SER A 208 4.59 -11.98 12.42
CA SER A 208 3.77 -11.09 11.60
C SER A 208 4.67 -10.24 10.69
N ARG A 209 4.28 -10.13 9.42
CA ARG A 209 4.96 -9.36 8.40
C ARG A 209 3.99 -8.40 7.73
N HIS A 210 4.51 -7.23 7.35
CA HIS A 210 3.84 -6.35 6.42
C HIS A 210 4.50 -6.48 5.04
N TYR A 211 3.73 -6.28 3.98
CA TYR A 211 4.25 -6.39 2.62
C TYR A 211 4.11 -5.11 1.84
N TRP A 212 5.14 -4.81 1.06
CA TRP A 212 5.20 -3.68 0.16
C TRP A 212 5.40 -4.15 -1.26
N LEU A 213 4.55 -3.66 -2.17
CA LEU A 213 4.65 -3.89 -3.60
C LEU A 213 4.74 -2.54 -4.31
N ARG A 214 5.37 -2.53 -5.48
CA ARG A 214 5.38 -1.36 -6.35
C ARG A 214 4.27 -1.47 -7.39
N LEU A 215 3.54 -0.40 -7.59
CA LEU A 215 2.51 -0.31 -8.61
C LEU A 215 3.11 0.28 -9.89
N ALA A 216 2.80 -0.34 -11.03
CA ALA A 216 3.21 0.16 -12.34
C ALA A 216 2.59 1.54 -12.66
N THR A 217 1.41 1.82 -12.08
CA THR A 217 0.71 3.10 -12.21
C THR A 217 0.16 3.47 -10.84
N ASP A 218 0.12 4.75 -10.54
CA ASP A 218 -0.51 5.20 -9.29
C ASP A 218 -2.02 4.97 -9.35
N ILE A 219 -2.60 4.56 -8.22
CA ILE A 219 -4.02 4.21 -8.15
C ILE A 219 -4.62 4.86 -6.91
N ASP A 220 -5.84 5.38 -7.06
CA ASP A 220 -6.63 5.89 -5.95
C ASP A 220 -6.90 4.80 -4.90
N GLN A 221 -6.42 5.05 -3.68
CA GLN A 221 -6.45 4.09 -2.58
C GLN A 221 -7.85 3.83 -2.05
N ASP A 222 -8.69 4.87 -2.00
CA ASP A 222 -10.08 4.72 -1.57
C ASP A 222 -10.86 3.82 -2.55
N SER A 223 -10.61 3.97 -3.85
CA SER A 223 -11.17 3.09 -4.88
C SER A 223 -10.67 1.65 -4.77
N ILE A 224 -9.37 1.42 -4.56
CA ILE A 224 -8.83 0.05 -4.33
C ILE A 224 -9.46 -0.56 -3.09
N ARG A 225 -9.53 0.19 -1.99
CA ARG A 225 -10.12 -0.28 -0.72
C ARG A 225 -11.55 -0.78 -0.93
N LEU A 226 -12.36 -0.02 -1.65
CA LEU A 226 -13.74 -0.42 -1.96
C LEU A 226 -13.79 -1.65 -2.85
N ALA A 227 -12.99 -1.67 -3.93
CA ALA A 227 -12.94 -2.80 -4.87
C ALA A 227 -12.52 -4.11 -4.18
N LEU A 228 -11.49 -4.07 -3.34
CA LEU A 228 -11.03 -5.21 -2.56
C LEU A 228 -12.05 -5.67 -1.51
N THR A 229 -12.80 -4.74 -0.91
CA THR A 229 -13.86 -5.10 0.02
C THR A 229 -14.95 -5.92 -0.68
N VAL A 230 -15.38 -5.49 -1.86
CA VAL A 230 -16.38 -6.21 -2.66
C VAL A 230 -15.83 -7.56 -3.14
N ALA A 231 -14.60 -7.58 -3.67
CA ALA A 231 -13.95 -8.81 -4.11
C ALA A 231 -13.75 -9.81 -2.97
N ALA A 232 -13.40 -9.35 -1.76
CA ALA A 232 -13.26 -10.21 -0.59
C ALA A 232 -14.59 -10.87 -0.19
N GLY A 233 -15.70 -10.14 -0.28
CA GLY A 233 -17.02 -10.69 -0.05
C GLY A 233 -17.38 -11.76 -1.09
N ALA A 234 -17.13 -11.49 -2.37
CA ALA A 234 -17.39 -12.44 -3.46
C ALA A 234 -16.47 -13.67 -3.45
N ALA A 235 -15.29 -13.55 -2.82
CA ALA A 235 -14.30 -14.62 -2.71
C ALA A 235 -14.35 -15.36 -1.36
N ASP A 236 -15.37 -15.15 -0.52
CA ASP A 236 -15.46 -15.76 0.82
C ASP A 236 -14.21 -15.51 1.69
N LEU A 237 -13.53 -14.37 1.49
CA LEU A 237 -12.35 -13.96 2.26
C LEU A 237 -12.71 -12.95 3.36
N MET A 238 -14.00 -12.84 3.69
CA MET A 238 -14.51 -12.07 4.80
C MET A 238 -14.90 -12.98 5.97
N PHE A 239 -14.72 -12.48 7.18
CA PHE A 239 -15.14 -13.18 8.40
C PHE A 239 -15.62 -12.20 9.46
N THR A 240 -16.44 -12.67 10.39
CA THR A 240 -16.88 -11.87 11.52
C THR A 240 -15.91 -12.06 12.68
N ALA A 241 -15.14 -11.03 12.98
CA ALA A 241 -14.30 -11.00 14.18
C ALA A 241 -15.11 -10.51 15.38
N THR A 242 -14.89 -11.15 16.52
CA THR A 242 -15.40 -10.66 17.81
C THR A 242 -14.36 -9.73 18.43
N ASP A 243 -14.78 -8.61 19.01
CA ASP A 243 -13.89 -7.76 19.77
C ASP A 243 -13.32 -8.50 21.01
N LYS A 244 -12.29 -7.91 21.62
CA LYS A 244 -11.63 -8.45 22.82
C LYS A 244 -12.56 -8.65 24.03
N HIS A 245 -13.80 -8.15 23.97
CA HIS A 245 -14.80 -8.24 25.02
C HIS A 245 -15.97 -9.17 24.67
N GLY A 246 -15.91 -9.88 23.54
CA GLY A 246 -16.95 -10.82 23.14
C GLY A 246 -18.22 -10.17 22.60
N LYS A 247 -18.31 -8.83 22.51
CA LYS A 247 -19.58 -8.10 22.37
C LYS A 247 -19.82 -7.55 20.98
N LYS A 248 -18.79 -7.04 20.31
CA LYS A 248 -18.92 -6.43 18.99
C LYS A 248 -18.49 -7.39 17.90
N ARG A 249 -19.38 -7.63 16.95
CA ARG A 249 -19.12 -8.37 15.71
C ARG A 249 -18.73 -7.38 14.63
N LEU A 250 -17.48 -7.44 14.17
CA LEU A 250 -16.97 -6.62 13.07
C LEU A 250 -16.71 -7.52 11.88
N ASN A 251 -17.22 -7.16 10.71
CA ASN A 251 -16.82 -7.82 9.47
C ASN A 251 -15.39 -7.39 9.12
N ARG A 252 -14.53 -8.37 8.95
CA ARG A 252 -13.12 -8.25 8.60
C ARG A 252 -12.86 -8.96 7.29
N THR A 253 -11.72 -8.67 6.69
CA THR A 253 -11.18 -9.45 5.57
C THR A 253 -9.84 -10.03 5.99
N VAL A 254 -9.29 -10.98 5.22
CA VAL A 254 -7.91 -11.46 5.44
C VAL A 254 -6.85 -10.35 5.31
N LEU A 255 -7.23 -9.18 4.77
CA LEU A 255 -6.47 -7.94 4.72
C LEU A 255 -7.03 -6.90 5.70
N ASP A 256 -6.16 -6.18 6.42
CA ASP A 256 -6.58 -4.93 7.08
C ASP A 256 -6.67 -3.82 6.04
N LEU A 257 -7.82 -3.71 5.38
CA LEU A 257 -8.10 -2.67 4.38
C LEU A 257 -8.19 -1.26 4.98
N SER A 258 -8.15 -1.10 6.32
CA SER A 258 -8.14 0.23 6.95
C SER A 258 -6.83 0.99 6.72
N VAL A 259 -5.80 0.32 6.23
CA VAL A 259 -4.51 0.93 5.87
C VAL A 259 -4.55 1.67 4.53
N TYR A 260 -5.62 1.51 3.73
CA TYR A 260 -5.71 2.05 2.36
C TYR A 260 -6.36 3.43 2.38
N SER A 261 -5.69 4.37 3.05
CA SER A 261 -6.01 5.80 3.06
C SER A 261 -4.72 6.58 3.00
N THR A 262 -4.65 7.62 2.18
CA THR A 262 -3.38 8.29 1.83
C THR A 262 -2.70 8.98 3.00
N GLU A 263 -3.46 9.39 4.02
CA GLU A 263 -2.99 10.01 5.26
C GLU A 263 -2.72 9.01 6.39
N ARG A 264 -2.96 7.71 6.17
CA ARG A 264 -2.86 6.68 7.20
C ARG A 264 -1.41 6.42 7.60
N GLU A 265 -1.22 6.31 8.90
CA GLU A 265 0.05 5.97 9.52
C GLU A 265 0.34 4.46 9.43
N ILE A 266 1.58 4.10 9.10
CA ILE A 266 2.08 2.74 8.98
C ILE A 266 3.27 2.55 9.91
N PHE A 267 3.16 1.58 10.81
CA PHE A 267 4.09 1.37 11.93
C PHE A 267 5.10 0.25 11.65
N ASP A 268 6.02 0.51 10.72
CA ASP A 268 7.19 -0.35 10.41
C ASP A 268 8.47 0.05 11.16
N SER A 269 8.44 1.19 11.85
CA SER A 269 9.52 1.59 12.74
C SER A 269 9.70 0.61 13.90
N PRO A 270 10.90 0.54 14.51
CA PRO A 270 11.10 -0.21 15.74
C PRO A 270 10.08 0.20 16.80
N PRO A 271 9.41 -0.77 17.47
CA PRO A 271 8.60 -0.43 18.63
C PRO A 271 9.47 0.16 19.74
N ALA A 272 8.86 0.91 20.65
CA ALA A 272 9.49 1.19 21.93
C ALA A 272 9.37 -0.05 22.82
N VAL A 273 10.47 -0.42 23.48
CA VAL A 273 10.50 -1.52 24.43
C VAL A 273 11.11 -1.02 25.73
N ASN A 274 10.47 -1.32 26.85
CA ASN A 274 11.04 -1.02 28.16
C ASN A 274 11.85 -2.23 28.63
N ALA A 275 13.01 -1.97 29.23
CA ALA A 275 13.80 -3.01 29.86
C ALA A 275 12.93 -3.82 30.85
N PRO A 276 13.06 -5.16 30.89
CA PRO A 276 14.14 -5.95 30.30
C PRO A 276 13.87 -6.48 28.88
N LEU A 277 12.79 -6.04 28.21
CA LEU A 277 12.52 -6.44 26.82
C LEU A 277 13.56 -5.88 25.86
N GLN A 278 13.78 -6.58 24.75
CA GLN A 278 14.68 -6.17 23.68
C GLN A 278 13.92 -5.98 22.37
N CYS A 279 14.49 -5.18 21.47
CA CYS A 279 13.95 -4.98 20.13
C CYS A 279 14.92 -5.51 19.09
N ALA A 280 14.50 -6.52 18.33
CA ALA A 280 15.22 -7.01 17.18
C ALA A 280 15.27 -5.96 16.05
N LYS A 281 16.31 -6.05 15.23
CA LYS A 281 16.34 -5.35 13.93
C LYS A 281 15.19 -5.86 13.06
N GLY A 282 14.70 -5.01 12.15
CA GLY A 282 13.73 -5.46 11.17
C GLY A 282 14.40 -6.45 10.22
N ASP A 283 13.81 -7.64 10.10
CA ASP A 283 14.18 -8.61 9.08
C ASP A 283 13.33 -8.39 7.82
N TYR A 284 13.88 -8.77 6.66
CA TYR A 284 13.20 -8.58 5.40
C TYR A 284 13.54 -9.64 4.36
N GLN A 285 12.60 -9.83 3.44
CA GLN A 285 12.77 -10.71 2.29
C GLN A 285 12.15 -10.03 1.07
N ILE A 286 12.86 -10.03 -0.06
CA ILE A 286 12.30 -9.62 -1.35
C ILE A 286 12.06 -10.88 -2.18
N SER A 287 10.84 -11.05 -2.66
CA SER A 287 10.43 -12.18 -3.52
C SER A 287 10.10 -11.69 -4.92
N ASN A 288 10.27 -12.56 -5.92
CA ASN A 288 9.92 -12.32 -7.33
C ASN A 288 10.58 -11.06 -7.95
N LEU A 289 11.87 -10.85 -7.69
CA LEU A 289 12.64 -9.74 -8.27
C LEU A 289 12.42 -9.63 -9.79
N GLY A 290 12.05 -8.43 -10.25
CA GLY A 290 11.79 -8.13 -11.67
C GLY A 290 10.38 -8.44 -12.16
N GLY A 291 9.56 -9.14 -11.37
CA GLY A 291 8.16 -9.46 -11.66
C GLY A 291 7.94 -10.34 -12.91
N ALA A 292 7.08 -11.36 -12.82
CA ALA A 292 6.59 -12.00 -14.02
C ALA A 292 5.54 -11.07 -14.66
N ALA A 293 5.81 -10.55 -15.87
CA ALA A 293 4.73 -9.98 -16.68
C ALA A 293 3.70 -11.09 -16.89
N SER A 294 2.48 -10.91 -16.37
CA SER A 294 1.40 -11.87 -16.62
C SER A 294 1.13 -11.88 -18.11
N SER A 295 1.59 -12.93 -18.79
CA SER A 295 1.28 -13.16 -20.20
C SER A 295 -0.18 -13.60 -20.32
N SER A 296 -1.12 -12.68 -20.16
CA SER A 296 -2.52 -12.90 -20.53
C SER A 296 -2.69 -12.74 -22.05
N ASN A 297 -1.90 -13.46 -22.83
CA ASN A 297 -2.14 -13.62 -24.25
C ASN A 297 -3.22 -14.70 -24.47
N ARG A 298 -4.44 -14.45 -23.95
CA ARG A 298 -5.61 -15.19 -24.43
C ARG A 298 -6.01 -14.56 -25.75
N ARG A 299 -5.49 -15.12 -26.84
CA ARG A 299 -6.05 -14.92 -28.18
C ARG A 299 -7.54 -15.23 -28.09
N GLY A 300 -8.37 -14.20 -28.18
CA GLY A 300 -9.79 -14.36 -28.44
C GLY A 300 -9.93 -15.09 -29.76
N GLY A 301 -10.30 -16.37 -29.68
CA GLY A 301 -10.79 -17.11 -30.83
C GLY A 301 -12.07 -16.42 -31.30
N CYS A 302 -11.94 -15.61 -32.34
CA CYS A 302 -13.05 -15.09 -33.11
C CYS A 302 -13.81 -16.31 -33.68
N HIS A 303 -14.91 -16.70 -33.05
CA HIS A 303 -15.91 -17.55 -33.68
C HIS A 303 -16.79 -16.64 -34.53
N SER A 304 -16.42 -16.56 -35.80
CA SER A 304 -17.27 -16.07 -36.88
C SER A 304 -18.58 -16.85 -36.88
N ILE A 305 -19.66 -16.18 -36.49
CA ILE A 305 -21.03 -16.64 -36.75
C ILE A 305 -21.30 -16.36 -38.23
N PRO A 306 -21.57 -17.36 -39.09
CA PRO A 306 -21.95 -17.10 -40.46
C PRO A 306 -23.41 -16.64 -40.50
N CYS A 307 -23.60 -15.44 -41.04
CA CYS A 307 -24.88 -14.89 -41.45
C CYS A 307 -25.45 -15.77 -42.57
N GLN A 308 -26.54 -16.50 -42.31
CA GLN A 308 -27.30 -17.19 -43.36
C GLN A 308 -28.35 -16.24 -43.91
N THR A 309 -28.19 -15.92 -45.19
CA THR A 309 -29.11 -15.19 -46.05
C THR A 309 -30.40 -15.97 -46.29
N HIS A 310 -31.52 -15.26 -46.19
CA HIS A 310 -32.83 -15.64 -46.70
C HIS A 310 -32.80 -16.11 -48.16
N GLN A 311 -33.47 -17.22 -48.44
CA GLN A 311 -34.19 -17.43 -49.71
C GLN A 311 -35.54 -18.10 -49.43
N ASP A 312 -36.56 -17.55 -50.09
CA ASP A 312 -37.99 -17.84 -50.00
C ASP A 312 -38.44 -19.09 -50.78
N HIS A 313 -39.71 -19.44 -50.55
CA HIS A 313 -40.62 -20.34 -51.31
C HIS A 313 -40.45 -21.86 -51.03
N ASP A 314 -41.48 -22.67 -50.77
CA ASP A 314 -42.90 -22.62 -51.13
C ASP A 314 -43.76 -23.49 -50.17
N HIS A 315 -45.03 -23.11 -50.00
CA HIS A 315 -46.11 -23.99 -49.52
C HIS A 315 -46.53 -24.96 -50.66
N PRO A 316 -47.06 -26.19 -50.42
CA PRO A 316 -48.40 -26.31 -49.83
C PRO A 316 -48.75 -27.64 -49.09
N GLN A 317 -49.77 -27.51 -48.23
CA GLN A 317 -50.94 -28.40 -48.04
C GLN A 317 -50.86 -29.82 -47.42
N ARG A 318 -51.75 -29.93 -46.39
CA ARG A 318 -52.82 -30.92 -46.14
C ARG A 318 -52.54 -32.19 -45.31
N ARG A 319 -53.26 -32.20 -44.18
CA ARG A 319 -54.15 -33.26 -43.65
C ARG A 319 -53.52 -34.64 -43.41
N ARG A 320 -53.45 -35.04 -42.14
CA ARG A 320 -54.51 -35.76 -41.43
C ARG A 320 -54.37 -35.53 -39.93
#